data_AF-A0A5K1HQL2-F1
#
_entry.id   AF-A0A5K1HQL2-F1
#
_cell.length_a   1.000
_cell.length_b   1.000
_cell.length_c   1.000
_cell.angle_alpha   90.00
_cell.angle_beta   90.00
_cell.angle_gamma   90.00
#
_symmetry.space_group_name_H-M   'P 1'
#
loop_
_entity.id
_entity.type
_entity.pdbx_description
1 polymer ?
#
loop_
_entity_poly.entity_id
_entity_poly.type
_entity_poly.pdbx_seq_one_letter_code
_entity_poly.pdbx_strand_id
1 'polypeptide(L)' 'MLVMIMETGLSCSRKSPTERIDMKEVVARLKTIRRKASP' A
#
# COMPACT_ATOMS: atom_id res chain seq x y z
N MET A 1 6.69 -2.19 -9.90
CA MET A 1 5.34 -1.75 -9.50
C MET A 1 4.55 -2.81 -8.76
N LEU A 2 4.46 -4.04 -9.30
CA LEU A 2 3.73 -5.14 -8.67
C LEU A 2 4.20 -5.43 -7.24
N VAL A 3 5.51 -5.45 -7.01
CA VAL A 3 6.08 -5.62 -5.65
C VAL A 3 5.54 -4.58 -4.67
N MET A 4 5.50 -3.30 -5.04
CA MET A 4 4.99 -2.24 -4.17
C MET A 4 3.49 -2.36 -3.88
N ILE A 5 2.70 -2.82 -4.87
CA ILE A 5 1.27 -3.12 -4.68
C ILE A 5 1.11 -4.29 -3.72
N MET A 6 1.90 -5.35 -3.90
CA MET A 6 1.85 -6.57 -3.10
C MET A 6 2.27 -6.32 -1.64
N GLU A 7 3.32 -5.53 -1.41
CA GLU A 7 3.74 -5.10 -0.06
C GLU A 7 2.67 -4.25 0.63
N THR A 8 2.01 -3.36 -0.11
CA THR A 8 0.89 -2.56 0.39
C THR A 8 -0.28 -3.48 0.77
N GLY A 9 -0.64 -4.42 -0.11
CA GLY A 9 -1.70 -5.41 0.15
C GLY A 9 -1.40 -6.32 1.34
N LEU A 10 -0.15 -6.76 1.50
CA LEU A 10 0.29 -7.55 2.64
C LEU A 10 0.18 -6.77 3.96
N SER A 11 0.58 -5.49 3.93
CA SER A 11 0.48 -4.60 5.10
C SER A 11 -0.97 -4.33 5.49
N CYS A 12 -1.89 -4.25 4.53
CA CYS A 12 -3.33 -4.14 4.78
C CYS A 12 -3.93 -5.44 5.36
N SER A 13 -3.35 -6.60 5.00
CA SER A 13 -3.88 -7.92 5.33
C SER A 13 -3.29 -8.53 6.61
N ARG A 14 -2.61 -7.74 7.45
CA ARG A 14 -2.09 -8.22 8.73
C ARG A 14 -3.21 -8.77 9.62
N LYS A 15 -2.92 -9.86 10.33
CA LYS A 15 -3.89 -10.59 11.15
C LYS A 15 -4.48 -9.70 12.23
N SER A 16 -3.63 -9.01 13.00
CA SER A 16 -4.09 -8.05 14.00
C SER A 16 -4.45 -6.71 13.34
N PRO A 17 -5.60 -6.10 13.67
CA PRO A 17 -5.96 -4.76 13.21
C PRO A 17 -4.91 -3.70 13.57
N THR A 18 -4.25 -3.82 14.72
CA THR A 18 -3.25 -2.85 15.20
C THR A 18 -1.93 -2.90 14.43
N GLU A 19 -1.66 -4.02 13.74
CA GLU A 19 -0.45 -4.18 12.93
C GLU A 19 -0.66 -3.80 11.46
N ARG A 20 -1.90 -3.49 11.08
CA ARG A 20 -2.22 -3.01 9.74
C ARG A 20 -1.72 -1.59 9.59
N ILE A 21 -1.23 -1.31 8.39
CA ILE A 21 -0.80 0.03 7.99
C ILE A 21 -1.97 1.02 8.07
N ASP A 22 -1.67 2.28 8.42
CA ASP A 22 -2.68 3.34 8.43
C ASP A 22 -3.25 3.59 7.03
N MET A 23 -4.56 3.81 6.93
CA MET A 23 -5.22 3.96 5.64
C MET A 23 -4.79 5.23 4.88
N LYS A 24 -4.36 6.30 5.57
CA LYS A 24 -3.80 7.49 4.90
C LYS A 24 -2.47 7.15 4.23
N GLU A 25 -1.64 6.34 4.89
CA GLU A 25 -0.38 5.84 4.34
C GLU A 25 -0.63 4.91 3.13
N VAL A 26 -1.65 4.04 3.18
CA VAL A 26 -2.07 3.24 2.02
C VAL A 26 -2.39 4.12 0.82
N VAL A 27 -3.20 5.17 1.01
CA VAL A 27 -3.56 6.11 -0.06
C VAL A 27 -2.33 6.82 -0.62
N ALA A 28 -1.38 7.23 0.23
CA ALA A 28 -0.14 7.87 -0.21
C ALA A 28 0.71 6.93 -1.07
N ARG A 29 0.85 5.66 -0.65
CA ARG A 29 1.58 4.62 -1.41
C ARG A 29 0.93 4.34 -2.76
N LEU A 30 -0.39 4.15 -2.79
CA LEU A 30 -1.13 3.89 -4.03
C LEU A 30 -1.04 5.05 -5.02
N LYS A 31 -1.13 6.31 -4.54
CA LYS A 31 -0.91 7.51 -5.39
C LYS A 31 0.48 7.52 -5.99
N THR A 32 1.49 7.15 -5.20
CA THR A 32 2.88 7.07 -5.66
C THR A 32 3.07 5.97 -6.71
N ILE A 33 2.49 4.79 -6.48
CA ILE A 33 2.53 3.69 -7.45
C ILE A 33 1.86 4.11 -8.76
N ARG A 34 0.69 4.77 -8.71
CA ARG A 34 -0.01 5.28 -9.89
C ARG A 34 0.85 6.27 -10.69
N ARG A 35 1.50 7.24 -10.03
CA ARG A 35 2.41 8.19 -10.69
C ARG A 35 3.60 7.50 -11.37
N LYS A 36 4.12 6.43 -10.77
CA LYS A 36 5.21 5.63 -11.36
C LYS A 36 4.72 4.75 -12.52
N ALA A 37 3.45 4.35 -12.51
CA ALA A 37 2.82 3.54 -13.56
C ALA A 37 2.46 4.34 -14.80
N SER A 38 2.09 5.59 -14.60
CA SER A 38 1.59 6.49 -15.62
C SER A 38 2.08 7.88 -15.25
N PRO A 39 3.25 8.30 -15.78
CA PRO A 39 3.85 9.61 -15.51
C PRO A 39 2.93 10.77 -15.82
#